data_AF-A0A848Y6G6-F1
#
_entry.id   AF-A0A848Y6G6-F1
#
_cell.length_a   1.000
_cell.length_b   1.000
_cell.length_c   1.000
_cell.angle_alpha   90.00
_cell.angle_beta   90.00
_cell.angle_gamma   90.00
#
_symmetry.space_group_name_H-M   'P 1'
#
loop_
_entity.id
_entity.type
_entity.pdbx_description
1 polymer ?
#
loop_
_entity_poly.entity_id
_entity_poly.type
_entity_poly.pdbx_seq_one_letter_code
_entity_poly.pdbx_strand_id
1 'polypeptide(L)'
;MAVPFHTPYDGSSKPFTLALNSLNLADWIEVDDLLGEHLRQKDELFTAKHDIVFQAAGDTLKAQGEVLHLLMDYLPERYPQLYARSGDTITVVPLARTY
;
A
#
# COMPACT_ATOMS: atom_id res chain seq x y z
N MET A 1 -0.01 23.72 11.54
CA MET A 1 -0.82 22.60 11.01
C MET A 1 0.12 21.74 10.19
N ALA A 2 0.18 20.43 10.45
CA ALA A 2 0.97 19.53 9.60
C ALA A 2 0.29 19.44 8.24
N VAL A 3 1.07 19.57 7.16
CA VAL A 3 0.56 19.43 5.79
C VAL A 3 0.22 17.94 5.59
N PRO A 4 -0.97 17.58 5.08
CA PRO A 4 -1.26 16.20 4.75
C PRO A 4 -0.23 15.70 3.74
N PHE A 5 0.30 14.49 3.95
CA PHE A 5 1.33 13.90 3.09
C PHE A 5 0.82 13.73 1.64
N HIS A 6 -0.47 13.44 1.49
CA HIS A 6 -1.18 13.32 0.21
C HIS A 6 -2.20 14.45 0.00
N THR A 7 -2.07 15.23 -1.08
CA THR A 7 -3.01 16.31 -1.43
C THR A 7 -3.60 16.14 -2.82
N PRO A 8 -4.53 15.18 -3.03
CA PRO A 8 -5.11 14.90 -4.35
C PRO A 8 -6.07 16.00 -4.82
N TYR A 9 -6.54 16.86 -3.91
CA TYR A 9 -7.41 17.99 -4.18
C TYR A 9 -6.76 19.31 -3.73
N ASP A 10 -5.55 19.57 -4.20
CA ASP A 10 -4.76 20.78 -3.91
C ASP A 10 -5.23 22.05 -4.66
N GLY A 11 -6.27 21.93 -5.48
CA GLY A 11 -6.80 23.02 -6.30
C GLY A 11 -6.05 23.25 -7.63
N SER A 12 -5.06 22.43 -7.97
CA SER A 12 -4.36 22.48 -9.26
C SER A 12 -5.20 21.92 -10.43
N SER A 13 -6.24 21.14 -10.13
CA SER A 13 -7.13 20.56 -11.13
C SER A 13 -8.00 21.61 -11.83
N LYS A 14 -8.12 21.51 -13.16
CA LYS A 14 -8.99 22.42 -13.93
C LYS A 14 -10.46 22.22 -13.53
N PRO A 15 -11.22 23.31 -13.25
CA PRO A 15 -12.64 23.22 -12.98
C PRO A 15 -13.38 22.44 -14.07
N PHE A 16 -14.36 21.61 -13.67
CA PHE A 16 -15.20 20.77 -14.54
C PHE A 16 -14.51 19.58 -15.23
N THR A 17 -13.34 19.16 -14.76
CA THR A 17 -12.75 17.88 -15.20
C THR A 17 -13.48 16.72 -14.49
N LEU A 18 -14.40 16.07 -15.22
CA LEU A 18 -15.12 14.88 -14.77
C LEU A 18 -14.54 13.64 -15.45
N ALA A 19 -13.36 13.20 -15.00
CA ALA A 19 -12.70 12.01 -15.51
C ALA A 19 -11.81 11.38 -14.42
N LEU A 20 -11.46 10.11 -14.61
CA LEU A 20 -10.42 9.45 -13.82
C LEU A 20 -9.05 9.84 -14.37
N ASN A 21 -8.14 10.22 -13.48
CA ASN A 21 -6.73 10.35 -13.83
C ASN A 21 -6.09 8.96 -13.84
N SER A 22 -5.24 8.70 -14.83
CA SER A 22 -4.41 7.49 -14.85
C SER A 22 -3.51 7.47 -13.62
N LEU A 23 -3.45 6.32 -12.96
CA LEU A 23 -2.56 6.09 -11.83
C LEU A 23 -1.11 6.06 -12.31
N ASN A 24 -0.24 6.85 -11.71
CA ASN A 24 1.19 6.81 -11.96
C ASN A 24 1.84 5.72 -11.07
N LEU A 25 2.18 4.56 -11.63
CA LEU A 25 2.78 3.47 -10.86
C LEU A 25 4.19 3.77 -10.32
N ALA A 26 4.84 4.86 -10.76
CA ALA A 26 6.07 5.33 -10.15
C ALA A 26 5.83 6.15 -8.85
N ASP A 27 4.58 6.55 -8.58
CA ASP A 27 4.21 7.40 -7.45
C ASP A 27 2.74 7.17 -7.07
N TRP A 28 2.46 5.98 -6.55
CA TRP A 28 1.09 5.50 -6.28
C TRP A 28 0.87 5.01 -4.84
N ILE A 29 1.93 4.67 -4.11
CA ILE A 29 1.84 4.19 -2.73
C ILE A 29 2.80 4.99 -1.86
N GLU A 30 2.26 5.51 -0.78
CA GLU A 30 2.95 6.33 0.19
C GLU A 30 3.11 5.57 1.51
N VAL A 31 4.28 5.68 2.14
CA VAL A 31 4.58 5.04 3.43
C VAL A 31 5.03 6.10 4.40
N ASP A 32 4.36 6.17 5.55
CA ASP A 32 4.61 7.15 6.61
C ASP A 32 5.20 6.49 7.87
N ASP A 33 5.44 7.31 8.89
CA ASP A 33 6.03 6.88 10.15
C ASP A 33 5.10 5.98 10.99
N LEU A 34 3.82 5.85 10.61
CA LEU A 34 2.83 5.01 11.29
C LEU A 34 2.79 3.56 10.77
N LEU A 35 3.64 3.20 9.80
CA LEU A 35 3.68 1.86 9.21
C LEU A 35 3.67 0.74 10.26
N GLY A 36 4.52 0.86 11.29
CA GLY A 36 4.62 -0.15 12.36
C GLY A 36 3.33 -0.31 13.15
N GLU A 37 2.69 0.79 13.53
CA GLU A 37 1.43 0.78 14.27
C GLU A 37 0.29 0.19 13.43
N HIS A 38 0.21 0.57 12.15
CA HIS A 38 -0.78 0.05 11.21
C HIS A 38 -0.62 -1.45 10.96
N LEU A 39 0.61 -1.96 10.81
CA LEU A 39 0.86 -3.37 10.61
C LEU A 39 0.50 -4.21 11.85
N ARG A 40 0.80 -3.72 13.06
CA ARG A 40 0.36 -4.35 14.31
C ARG A 40 -1.17 -4.39 14.39
N GLN A 41 -1.83 -3.26 14.12
CA GLN A 41 -3.28 -3.16 14.15
C GLN A 41 -3.93 -4.12 13.13
N LYS A 42 -3.33 -4.27 11.95
CA LYS A 42 -3.78 -5.23 10.93
C LYS A 42 -3.76 -6.65 11.48
N ASP A 43 -2.69 -7.08 12.16
CA ASP A 43 -2.61 -8.43 12.73
C ASP A 43 -3.65 -8.67 13.83
N GLU A 44 -3.86 -7.68 14.68
CA GLU A 44 -4.87 -7.75 15.75
C GLU A 44 -6.27 -7.90 15.17
N LEU A 45 -6.58 -7.16 14.11
CA LEU A 45 -7.86 -7.25 13.41
C LEU A 45 -8.03 -8.58 12.68
N PHE A 46 -6.98 -9.07 12.01
CA PHE A 46 -7.02 -10.37 11.35
C PHE A 46 -7.19 -11.51 12.35
N THR A 47 -6.64 -11.38 13.56
CA THR A 47 -6.80 -12.37 14.62
C THR A 47 -8.18 -12.32 15.27
N ALA A 48 -8.67 -11.12 15.60
CA ALA A 48 -9.88 -10.96 16.41
C ALA A 48 -11.18 -10.86 15.58
N LYS A 49 -11.08 -10.42 14.31
CA LYS A 49 -12.24 -9.99 13.50
C LYS A 49 -12.08 -10.32 12.01
N HIS A 50 -11.42 -11.42 11.68
CA HIS A 50 -11.10 -11.80 10.30
C HIS A 50 -12.28 -11.62 9.32
N ASP A 51 -13.43 -12.20 9.64
CA ASP A 51 -14.61 -12.20 8.76
C ASP A 51 -15.24 -10.82 8.55
N ILE A 52 -14.87 -9.84 9.38
CA ILE A 52 -15.32 -8.45 9.27
C ILE A 52 -14.35 -7.61 8.43
N VAL A 53 -13.05 -7.91 8.51
CA VAL A 53 -12.00 -7.07 7.94
C VAL A 53 -11.40 -7.62 6.65
N PHE A 54 -11.69 -8.87 6.31
CA PHE A 54 -11.22 -9.51 5.10
C PHE A 54 -12.36 -10.10 4.28
N GLN A 55 -12.40 -9.74 3.01
CA GLN A 55 -13.28 -10.33 2.02
C GLN A 55 -12.57 -10.40 0.68
N ALA A 56 -12.70 -11.54 0.00
CA ALA A 56 -12.18 -11.76 -1.33
C ALA A 56 -13.22 -12.50 -2.16
N ALA A 57 -13.50 -12.01 -3.38
CA ALA A 57 -14.31 -12.76 -4.33
C ALA A 57 -13.44 -13.81 -5.03
N GLY A 58 -13.98 -15.03 -5.23
CA GLY A 58 -13.18 -16.16 -5.73
C GLY A 58 -12.57 -15.96 -7.11
N ASP A 59 -13.16 -15.10 -7.94
CA ASP A 59 -12.70 -14.74 -9.28
C ASP A 59 -11.61 -13.63 -9.28
N THR A 60 -11.26 -13.08 -8.12
CA THR A 60 -10.29 -11.95 -8.04
C THR A 60 -8.86 -12.38 -7.76
N LEU A 61 -8.59 -13.66 -7.51
CA LEU A 61 -7.26 -14.14 -7.09
C LEU A 61 -6.14 -13.75 -8.06
N LYS A 62 -6.39 -13.83 -9.37
CA LYS A 62 -5.40 -13.44 -10.38
C LYS A 62 -5.05 -11.95 -10.29
N ALA A 63 -6.06 -11.09 -10.19
CA ALA A 63 -5.87 -9.65 -10.07
C ALA A 63 -5.15 -9.26 -8.77
N GLN A 64 -5.43 -9.98 -7.66
CA GLN A 64 -4.69 -9.79 -6.40
C GLN A 64 -3.20 -10.10 -6.55
N GLY A 65 -2.87 -11.19 -7.26
CA GLY A 65 -1.48 -11.54 -7.56
C GLY A 65 -0.78 -10.50 -8.44
N GLU A 66 -1.48 -9.93 -9.43
CA GLU A 66 -0.96 -8.83 -10.25
C GLU A 66 -0.58 -7.62 -9.39
N VAL A 67 -1.47 -7.18 -8.50
CA VAL A 67 -1.20 -6.05 -7.58
C VAL A 67 -0.06 -6.38 -6.61
N LEU A 68 0.00 -7.61 -6.10
CA LEU A 68 1.08 -8.05 -5.21
C LEU A 68 2.44 -7.93 -5.90
N HIS A 69 2.57 -8.39 -7.15
CA HIS A 69 3.82 -8.25 -7.91
C HIS A 69 4.20 -6.78 -8.11
N LEU A 70 3.23 -5.91 -8.47
CA LEU A 70 3.47 -4.48 -8.59
C LEU A 70 4.01 -3.88 -7.30
N LEU A 71 3.48 -4.28 -6.13
CA LEU A 71 3.96 -3.82 -4.83
C LEU A 71 5.37 -4.36 -4.50
N MET A 72 5.64 -5.63 -4.83
CA MET A 72 6.94 -6.25 -4.59
C MET A 72 8.05 -5.65 -5.45
N ASP A 73 7.72 -5.13 -6.63
CA ASP A 73 8.65 -4.34 -7.45
C ASP A 73 8.80 -2.92 -6.90
N TYR A 74 7.67 -2.24 -6.66
CA TYR A 74 7.64 -0.81 -6.31
C TYR A 74 8.23 -0.48 -4.94
N LEU A 75 7.84 -1.19 -3.89
CA LEU A 75 8.17 -0.84 -2.51
C LEU A 75 9.68 -0.83 -2.22
N PRO A 76 10.47 -1.85 -2.60
CA PRO A 76 11.93 -1.80 -2.41
C PRO A 76 12.62 -0.79 -3.33
N GLU A 77 12.07 -0.51 -4.53
CA GLU A 77 12.61 0.52 -5.43
C GLU A 77 12.43 1.93 -4.84
N ARG A 78 11.23 2.23 -4.34
CA ARG A 78 10.87 3.56 -3.81
C ARG A 78 11.36 3.80 -2.39
N TYR A 79 11.35 2.76 -1.55
CA TYR A 79 11.64 2.82 -0.12
C TYR A 79 12.66 1.74 0.30
N PRO A 80 13.88 1.74 -0.24
CA PRO A 80 14.90 0.71 0.03
C PRO A 80 15.33 0.63 1.51
N GLN A 81 15.10 1.69 2.28
CA GLN A 81 15.34 1.74 3.72
C GLN A 81 14.24 1.06 4.56
N LEU A 82 13.05 0.88 3.99
CA LEU A 82 11.90 0.29 4.66
C LEU A 82 11.61 -1.13 4.17
N TYR A 83 11.85 -1.43 2.90
CA TYR A 83 11.53 -2.72 2.29
C TYR A 83 12.73 -3.36 1.62
N ALA A 84 12.88 -4.66 1.84
CA ALA A 84 13.82 -5.51 1.13
C ALA A 84 13.08 -6.69 0.51
N ARG A 85 13.40 -7.05 -0.73
CA ARG A 85 12.83 -8.21 -1.41
C ARG A 85 13.86 -9.34 -1.52
N SER A 86 13.41 -10.57 -1.30
CA SER A 86 14.18 -11.79 -1.55
C SER A 86 13.32 -12.81 -2.27
N GLY A 87 13.49 -12.92 -3.59
CA GLY A 87 12.63 -13.76 -4.44
C GLY A 87 11.17 -13.33 -4.33
N ASP A 88 10.33 -14.23 -3.83
CA ASP A 88 8.89 -13.99 -3.68
C ASP A 88 8.48 -13.49 -2.28
N THR A 89 9.47 -13.13 -1.45
CA THR A 89 9.23 -12.62 -0.09
C THR A 89 9.61 -11.15 0.03
N ILE A 90 8.89 -10.44 0.90
CA ILE A 90 9.16 -9.04 1.21
C ILE A 90 9.36 -8.85 2.72
N THR A 91 10.42 -8.13 3.09
CA THR A 91 10.76 -7.81 4.47
C THR A 91 10.53 -6.33 4.73
N VAL A 92 9.77 -6.02 5.77
CA VAL A 92 9.69 -4.67 6.37
C VAL A 92 10.85 -4.54 7.35
N VAL A 93 11.93 -3.89 6.90
CA VAL A 93 13.24 -3.85 7.55
C VAL A 93 13.16 -3.31 8.99
N PRO A 94 12.49 -2.17 9.28
CA PRO A 94 12.45 -1.62 10.63
C PRO A 94 11.76 -2.53 11.66
N LEU A 95 10.90 -3.43 11.19
CA LEU A 95 10.14 -4.36 12.03
C LEU A 95 10.73 -5.77 12.00
N ALA A 96 11.79 -6.01 11.22
CA ALA A 96 12.36 -7.33 10.94
C ALA A 96 11.29 -8.38 10.56
N ARG A 97 10.24 -7.93 9.84
CA ARG A 97 9.06 -8.75 9.53
C ARG A 97 9.06 -9.15 8.07
N THR A 98 8.94 -10.45 7.80
CA THR A 98 8.86 -11.00 6.45
C THR A 98 7.45 -11.49 6.14
N TYR A 99 7.01 -11.29 4.90
CA TYR A 99 5.78 -11.82 4.32
C TYR A 99 6.12 -12.68 3.10
#